data_AF-A0A662GX39-F1
#
_entry.id   AF-A0A662GX39-F1
#
_cell.length_a   1.000
_cell.length_b   1.000
_cell.length_c   1.000
_cell.angle_alpha   90.00
_cell.angle_beta   90.00
_cell.angle_gamma   90.00
#
_symmetry.space_group_name_H-M   'P 1'
#
loop_
_entity.id
_entity.type
_entity.pdbx_description
1 polymer ?
#
loop_
_entity_poly.entity_id
_entity_poly.type
_entity_poly.pdbx_seq_one_letter_code
_entity_poly.pdbx_strand_id
1 'polypeptide(L)'
;MKSVRASAYLACLVVMVVAMGFGVPYAAIHYMTFHGLSPWIGAPLAVLAMIGAGIVAVVGLGVMEDLPLDLGSSERERLLREKIEAYRARQRAMLEEL
;
A
#
# COMPACT_ATOMS: atom_id res chain seq x y z
N MET A 1 5.20 -15.05 7.96
CA MET A 1 5.80 -15.05 6.60
C MET A 1 4.91 -14.45 5.53
N LYS A 2 3.61 -14.81 5.43
CA LYS A 2 2.70 -14.24 4.41
C LYS A 2 2.50 -12.71 4.55
N SER A 3 2.35 -12.21 5.77
CA SER A 3 2.23 -10.76 6.05
C SER A 3 3.47 -9.95 5.64
N VAL A 4 4.68 -10.47 5.88
CA VAL A 4 5.94 -9.82 5.48
C VAL A 4 6.03 -9.68 3.95
N ARG A 5 5.62 -10.71 3.20
CA ARG A 5 5.61 -10.69 1.73
C ARG A 5 4.61 -9.66 1.18
N ALA A 6 3.44 -9.56 1.79
CA ALA A 6 2.44 -8.54 1.44
C ALA A 6 2.95 -7.11 1.71
N SER A 7 3.57 -6.88 2.88
CA SER A 7 4.14 -5.57 3.22
C SER A 7 5.29 -5.15 2.29
N ALA A 8 6.14 -6.11 1.89
CA ALA A 8 7.22 -5.85 0.94
C ALA A 8 6.69 -5.53 -0.47
N TYR A 9 5.63 -6.22 -0.89
CA TYR A 9 4.96 -5.93 -2.17
C TYR A 9 4.36 -4.52 -2.18
N LEU A 10 3.63 -4.13 -1.13
CA LEU A 10 3.09 -2.77 -0.99
C LEU A 10 4.20 -1.72 -1.01
N ALA A 11 5.27 -1.93 -0.24
CA ALA A 11 6.40 -1.01 -0.21
C ALA A 11 7.03 -0.85 -1.60
N CYS A 12 7.22 -1.95 -2.33
CA CYS A 12 7.74 -1.93 -3.70
C CYS A 12 6.81 -1.17 -4.66
N LEU A 13 5.50 -1.45 -4.59
CA LEU A 13 4.49 -0.78 -5.41
C LEU A 13 4.49 0.73 -5.15
N VAL A 14 4.47 1.15 -3.89
CA VAL A 14 4.49 2.57 -3.50
C VAL A 14 5.77 3.24 -4.01
N VAL A 15 6.94 2.63 -3.81
CA VAL A 15 8.21 3.16 -4.31
C VAL A 15 8.19 3.30 -5.83
N MET A 16 7.65 2.30 -6.54
CA MET A 16 7.57 2.32 -8.00
C MET A 16 6.65 3.44 -8.50
N VAL A 17 5.46 3.58 -7.89
CA VAL A 17 4.48 4.63 -8.26
C VAL A 17 5.05 6.02 -7.97
N VAL A 18 5.73 6.21 -6.84
CA VAL A 18 6.34 7.51 -6.50
C VAL A 18 7.52 7.83 -7.42
N ALA A 19 8.41 6.86 -7.65
CA ALA A 19 9.56 7.07 -8.54
C ALA A 19 9.12 7.37 -9.97
N MET A 20 8.09 6.69 -10.47
CA MET A 20 7.59 6.90 -11.82
C MET A 20 6.72 8.15 -11.93
N GLY A 21 5.81 8.37 -10.98
CA GLY A 21 4.83 9.46 -10.99
C GLY A 21 5.40 10.82 -10.58
N PHE A 22 6.44 10.86 -9.76
CA PHE A 22 7.10 12.11 -9.36
C PHE A 22 8.55 12.19 -9.82
N GLY A 23 9.29 11.09 -9.77
CA GLY A 23 10.71 11.08 -10.17
C GLY A 23 10.90 11.38 -11.66
N VAL A 24 10.13 10.74 -12.54
CA VAL A 24 10.25 10.96 -13.99
C VAL A 24 9.82 12.38 -14.40
N PRO A 25 8.68 12.93 -13.94
CA PRO A 25 8.34 14.32 -14.22
C PRO A 25 9.35 15.33 -13.67
N TYR A 26 9.85 15.11 -12.45
CA TYR A 26 10.88 15.97 -11.86
C TYR A 26 12.16 15.96 -12.72
N ALA A 27 12.63 14.78 -13.11
CA ALA A 27 13.79 14.64 -13.99
C ALA A 27 13.53 15.31 -15.35
N ALA A 28 12.38 15.08 -15.97
CA ALA A 28 12.02 15.68 -17.25
C ALA A 28 12.10 17.21 -17.18
N ILE A 29 11.51 17.82 -16.15
CA ILE A 29 11.58 19.28 -15.93
C ILE A 29 13.03 19.73 -15.71
N HIS A 30 13.80 19.03 -14.88
CA HIS A 30 15.20 19.37 -14.62
C HIS A 30 16.08 19.32 -15.89
N TYR A 31 15.87 18.33 -16.76
CA TYR A 31 16.58 18.24 -18.03
C TYR A 31 16.11 19.30 -19.03
N MET A 32 14.83 19.69 -19.01
CA MET A 32 14.33 20.81 -19.83
C MET A 32 14.99 22.14 -19.43
N THR A 33 15.14 22.39 -18.12
CA THR A 33 15.68 23.66 -17.62
C THR A 33 17.19 23.76 -17.70
N PHE A 34 17.91 22.69 -17.38
CA PHE A 34 19.38 22.76 -17.21
C PHE A 34 20.19 22.14 -18.36
N HIS A 35 19.58 21.25 -19.16
CA HIS A 35 20.29 20.49 -20.19
C HIS A 35 19.74 20.73 -21.60
N GLY A 36 18.77 21.64 -21.74
CA GLY A 36 18.20 22.01 -23.04
C GLY A 36 17.29 20.95 -23.65
N LEU A 37 16.72 20.03 -22.86
CA LEU A 37 15.73 19.08 -23.37
C LEU A 37 14.53 19.84 -23.94
N SER A 38 14.19 19.53 -25.20
CA SER A 38 13.07 20.20 -25.88
C SER A 38 11.77 20.05 -25.09
N PRO A 39 11.03 21.15 -24.85
CA PRO A 39 9.76 21.08 -24.12
C PRO A 39 8.73 20.16 -24.77
N TRP A 40 8.79 20.05 -26.11
CA TRP A 40 7.93 19.18 -26.91
C TRP A 40 8.15 17.68 -26.63
N ILE A 41 9.30 17.31 -26.05
CA ILE A 41 9.62 15.92 -25.70
C ILE A 41 9.43 15.71 -24.19
N GLY A 42 9.94 16.63 -23.36
CA GLY A 42 9.89 16.49 -21.91
C GLY A 42 8.47 16.56 -21.32
N ALA A 43 7.61 17.43 -21.85
CA ALA A 43 6.23 17.57 -21.38
C ALA A 43 5.38 16.31 -21.61
N PRO A 44 5.28 15.75 -22.83
CA PRO A 44 4.55 14.50 -23.03
C PRO A 44 5.17 13.32 -22.28
N LEU A 45 6.49 13.27 -22.11
CA LEU A 45 7.15 12.23 -21.31
C LEU A 45 6.69 12.28 -19.84
N ALA A 46 6.64 13.47 -19.23
CA ALA A 46 6.17 13.64 -17.87
C ALA A 46 4.68 13.25 -17.72
N VAL A 47 3.84 13.62 -18.69
CA VAL A 47 2.41 13.27 -18.69
C VAL A 47 2.21 11.76 -18.83
N LEU A 48 2.93 11.11 -19.75
CA LEU A 48 2.86 9.65 -19.94
C LEU A 48 3.35 8.91 -18.70
N ALA A 49 4.39 9.41 -18.03
CA ALA A 49 4.89 8.82 -16.79
C ALA A 49 3.85 8.92 -15.66
N MET A 50 3.17 10.06 -15.52
CA MET A 50 2.08 10.26 -14.57
C MET A 50 0.92 9.29 -14.82
N ILE A 51 0.48 9.17 -16.09
CA ILE A 51 -0.59 8.24 -16.48
C ILE A 51 -0.17 6.80 -16.19
N GLY A 52 1.05 6.41 -16.57
CA GLY A 52 1.59 5.08 -16.32
C GLY A 52 1.68 4.74 -14.84
N ALA A 53 2.13 5.69 -14.00
CA ALA A 53 2.16 5.52 -12.55
C ALA A 53 0.75 5.32 -11.97
N GLY A 54 -0.25 6.04 -12.48
CA GLY A 54 -1.65 5.83 -12.12
C GLY A 54 -2.16 4.44 -12.48
N ILE A 55 -1.86 3.96 -13.69
CA ILE A 55 -2.25 2.60 -14.13
C ILE A 55 -1.58 1.54 -13.24
N VAL A 56 -0.28 1.68 -12.97
CA VAL A 56 0.47 0.75 -12.10
C VAL A 56 -0.11 0.74 -10.68
N ALA A 57 -0.53 1.90 -10.16
CA ALA A 57 -1.17 1.98 -8.85
C ALA A 57 -2.51 1.23 -8.82
N VAL A 58 -3.38 1.46 -9.81
CA VAL A 58 -4.69 0.81 -9.88
C VAL A 58 -4.56 -0.71 -10.09
N VAL A 59 -3.73 -1.13 -11.04
CA VAL A 59 -3.51 -2.55 -11.35
C VAL A 59 -2.80 -3.24 -10.18
N GLY A 60 -1.77 -2.63 -9.62
CA GLY A 60 -1.03 -3.19 -8.50
C GLY A 60 -1.87 -3.34 -7.24
N LEU A 61 -2.79 -2.40 -6.98
CA LEU A 61 -3.76 -2.53 -5.88
C LEU A 61 -4.83 -3.58 -6.17
N GLY A 62 -5.34 -3.64 -7.41
CA GLY A 62 -6.34 -4.63 -7.82
C GLY A 62 -5.83 -6.07 -7.75
N VAL A 63 -4.57 -6.32 -8.14
CA VAL A 63 -3.91 -7.62 -7.95
C VAL A 63 -3.76 -7.98 -6.47
N MET A 64 -3.75 -6.97 -5.59
CA MET A 64 -3.57 -7.18 -4.17
C MET A 64 -4.85 -7.49 -3.40
N GLU A 65 -6.04 -7.23 -3.94
CA GLU A 65 -7.31 -7.63 -3.31
C GLU A 65 -7.42 -9.15 -3.14
N ASP A 66 -6.77 -9.93 -4.01
CA ASP A 66 -6.65 -11.39 -3.90
C ASP A 66 -5.62 -11.85 -2.85
N LEU A 67 -4.77 -10.95 -2.35
CA LEU A 67 -3.85 -11.22 -1.26
C LEU A 67 -4.52 -10.79 0.06
N PRO A 68 -4.62 -11.66 1.08
CA PRO A 68 -5.18 -11.27 2.37
C PRO A 68 -4.27 -10.23 3.02
N LEU A 69 -4.60 -8.96 2.78
CA LEU A 69 -3.97 -7.81 3.38
C LEU A 69 -4.46 -7.72 4.81
N ASP A 70 -3.65 -8.27 5.70
CA ASP A 70 -3.75 -8.06 7.13
C ASP A 70 -3.31 -6.62 7.50
N LEU A 71 -4.04 -5.62 7.00
CA LEU A 71 -3.84 -4.21 7.34
C LEU A 71 -4.65 -3.79 8.58
N GLY A 72 -5.48 -4.68 9.11
CA GLY A 72 -6.34 -4.40 10.26
C GLY A 72 -6.79 -5.62 11.07
N SER A 73 -6.27 -6.82 10.79
CA SER A 73 -6.65 -7.98 11.60
C SER A 73 -5.98 -7.91 12.98
N SER A 74 -4.76 -7.38 13.12
CA SER A 74 -4.10 -7.33 14.45
C SER A 74 -4.91 -6.62 15.55
N GLU A 75 -5.58 -5.51 15.25
CA GLU A 75 -6.39 -4.76 16.22
C GLU A 75 -7.75 -5.43 16.46
N ARG A 76 -8.39 -5.91 15.38
CA ARG A 76 -9.64 -6.68 15.46
C ARG A 76 -9.45 -8.02 16.18
N GLU A 77 -8.31 -8.66 15.99
CA GLU A 77 -7.93 -9.96 16.56
C GLU A 77 -7.50 -9.81 18.03
N ARG A 78 -6.89 -8.68 18.40
CA ARG A 78 -6.73 -8.26 19.81
C ARG A 78 -8.08 -8.09 20.49
N LEU A 79 -8.99 -7.30 19.92
CA LEU A 79 -10.33 -7.08 20.48
C LEU A 79 -11.14 -8.38 20.57
N LEU A 80 -11.02 -9.28 19.59
CA LEU A 80 -11.65 -10.59 19.61
C LEU A 80 -11.07 -11.49 20.71
N ARG A 81 -9.74 -11.51 20.89
CA ARG A 81 -9.09 -12.25 21.99
C ARG A 81 -9.55 -11.75 23.34
N GLU A 82 -9.58 -10.44 23.52
CA GLU A 82 -9.99 -9.79 24.77
C GLU A 82 -11.47 -10.11 25.09
N LYS A 83 -12.35 -10.07 24.08
CA LYS A 83 -13.75 -10.50 24.23
C LYS A 83 -13.89 -11.99 24.57
N ILE A 84 -13.09 -12.87 23.95
CA ILE A 84 -13.11 -14.31 24.23
C ILE A 84 -12.63 -14.60 25.65
N GLU A 85 -11.58 -13.93 26.13
CA GLU A 85 -11.09 -14.07 27.50
C GLU A 85 -12.13 -13.60 28.51
N ALA A 86 -12.75 -12.44 28.29
CA ALA A 86 -13.83 -11.94 29.13
C ALA A 86 -15.00 -12.93 29.18
N TYR A 87 -15.37 -13.52 28.04
CA TYR A 87 -16.44 -14.52 27.98
C TYR A 87 -16.10 -15.80 28.74
N ARG A 88 -14.86 -16.28 28.62
CA ARG A 88 -14.36 -17.46 29.35
C ARG A 88 -14.28 -17.21 30.85
N ALA A 89 -13.85 -16.02 31.27
CA ALA A 89 -13.83 -15.63 32.67
C ALA A 89 -15.25 -15.62 33.26
N ARG A 90 -16.22 -15.08 32.50
CA ARG A 90 -17.64 -15.07 32.89
C ARG A 90 -18.24 -16.47 32.98
N GLN A 91 -17.88 -17.36 32.05
CA GLN A 91 -18.29 -18.76 32.11
C GLN A 91 -17.70 -19.51 33.31
N ARG A 92 -16.45 -19.21 33.70
CA ARG A 92 -15.85 -19.79 34.91
C ARG A 92 -16.56 -19.33 36.19
N ALA A 93 -16.82 -18.03 36.32
CA ALA A 93 -17.54 -17.50 37.46
C ALA A 93 -18.96 -18.09 37.58
N MET A 94 -19.68 -18.25 36.45
CA MET A 94 -21.00 -18.85 36.44
C MET A 94 -21.01 -20.34 36.83
N LEU A 95 -19.92 -21.07 36.59
CA LEU A 95 -19.77 -22.46 36.99
C LEU A 95 -19.37 -22.63 38.47
N GLU A 96 -18.86 -21.58 39.11
CA GLU A 96 -18.56 -21.57 40.55
C GLU A 96 -19.79 -21.19 41.41
N GLU A 97 -20.82 -20.60 40.79
CA GLU A 97 -22.09 -20.26 41.44
C GLU A 97 -23.16 -21.38 41.37
N LEU A 98 -22.86 -22.50 40.70
CA LEU A 98 -23.70 -23.70 40.54
C LEU A 98 -23.22 -24.85 41.44
#